data_AF-A0A932DLP7-F1
#
_entry.id   AF-A0A932DLP7-F1
#
_cell.length_a   1.000
_cell.length_b   1.000
_cell.length_c   1.000
_cell.angle_alpha   90.00
_cell.angle_beta   90.00
_cell.angle_gamma   90.00
#
_symmetry.space_group_name_H-M   'P 1'
#
loop_
_entity.id
_entity.type
_entity.pdbx_description
1 polymer ?
#
loop_
_entity_poly.entity_id
_entity_poly.type
_entity_poly.pdbx_seq_one_letter_code
_entity_poly.pdbx_strand_id
1 'polypeptide(L)'
;MRPLNTLFIARALIAVLAVVALGLAGLSFLPAPALRSLVWIWLGLTTPHGRVAVRPDPPPTILAPRGPLPTGPGGVLEWAQNAGAPYQPRGCGFFLRLSNGAVIGVTTAHSVGDLGDPANTVERFAFGIVNSEGYLATFDTLYGPPGVPRTGDDLTVDFVLLRPDSPVDASLVLTPDPRGAPQPGERVSLFSGLGDSTGAPPVLAGTVQSVSATAVWALMDGSLYPGGMSGSPLVSQYTGQVVGMA
;
A
#
# COMPACT_ATOMS: atom_id res chain seq x y z
N MET A 1 1.11 10.86 66.14
CA MET A 1 1.77 10.93 64.81
C MET A 1 3.27 11.04 65.04
N ARG A 2 4.08 10.08 64.56
CA ARG A 2 5.56 10.19 64.67
C ARG A 2 6.06 11.11 63.55
N PRO A 3 6.95 12.07 63.83
CA PRO A 3 7.51 12.93 62.79
C PRO A 3 8.31 12.09 61.80
N LEU A 4 8.11 12.30 60.50
CA LEU A 4 8.91 11.68 59.45
C LEU A 4 10.37 12.06 59.68
N ASN A 5 11.25 11.07 59.77
CA ASN A 5 12.68 11.28 60.01
C ASN A 5 13.31 11.97 58.80
N THR A 6 13.53 13.28 58.88
CA THR A 6 14.12 14.11 57.81
C THR A 6 15.47 13.61 57.34
N LEU A 7 16.24 12.94 58.22
CA LEU A 7 17.50 12.29 57.86
C LEU A 7 17.29 11.10 56.91
N PHE A 8 16.20 10.35 57.07
CA PHE A 8 15.86 9.24 56.19
C PHE A 8 15.47 9.74 54.79
N ILE A 9 14.68 10.83 54.72
CA ILE A 9 14.30 11.46 53.45
C ILE A 9 15.53 11.98 52.71
N ALA A 10 16.43 12.67 53.40
CA ALA A 10 17.65 13.21 52.80
C ALA A 10 18.55 12.09 52.23
N ARG A 11 18.72 10.99 52.98
CA ARG A 11 19.51 9.83 52.51
C ARG A 11 18.86 9.13 51.31
N ALA A 12 17.54 8.97 51.33
CA ALA A 12 16.80 8.41 50.20
C ALA A 12 16.94 9.28 48.94
N LEU A 13 16.83 10.61 49.09
CA LEU A 13 16.97 11.54 47.98
C LEU A 13 18.39 11.52 47.39
N ILE A 14 19.42 11.52 48.23
CA ILE A 14 20.82 11.44 47.79
C ILE A 14 21.07 10.12 47.04
N ALA A 15 20.55 9.00 47.55
CA ALA A 15 20.69 7.71 46.88
C ALA A 15 20.01 7.70 45.50
N VAL A 16 18.81 8.27 45.38
CA VAL A 16 18.11 8.39 44.08
C VAL A 16 18.90 9.26 43.11
N LEU A 17 19.39 10.41 43.55
CA LEU A 17 20.19 11.31 42.69
C LEU A 17 21.50 10.66 42.22
N ALA A 18 22.16 9.88 43.09
CA ALA A 18 23.36 9.14 42.72
C ALA A 18 23.09 8.08 41.63
N VAL A 19 21.97 7.35 41.74
CA VAL A 19 21.56 6.36 40.73
C VAL A 19 21.24 7.03 39.40
N VAL A 20 20.53 8.17 39.41
CA VAL A 20 20.22 8.94 38.20
C VAL A 20 21.51 9.44 37.53
N ALA A 21 22.46 9.99 38.30
CA ALA A 21 23.73 10.48 37.77
C ALA A 21 24.55 9.36 37.12
N LEU A 22 24.63 8.18 37.76
CA LEU A 22 25.31 7.00 37.19
C LEU A 22 24.63 6.52 35.91
N GLY A 23 23.29 6.53 35.85
CA GLY A 23 22.55 6.20 34.64
C GLY A 23 22.86 7.15 33.48
N LEU A 24 22.85 8.46 33.74
CA LEU A 24 23.17 9.49 32.74
C LEU A 24 24.62 9.38 32.24
N ALA A 25 25.58 9.10 33.13
CA ALA A 25 26.97 8.86 32.74
C ALA A 25 27.11 7.59 31.89
N GLY A 26 26.38 6.51 32.19
CA GLY A 26 26.36 5.31 31.35
C GLY A 26 25.79 5.57 29.95
N LEU A 27 24.74 6.39 29.87
CA LEU A 27 24.11 6.79 28.60
C LEU A 27 25.05 7.57 27.68
N SER A 28 26.02 8.33 28.21
CA SER A 28 26.99 9.08 27.40
C SER A 28 28.05 8.21 26.71
N PHE A 29 28.19 6.94 27.10
CA PHE A 29 29.10 5.98 26.45
C PHE A 29 28.41 5.15 25.36
N LEU A 30 27.11 5.32 25.14
CA LEU A 30 26.38 4.60 24.10
C LEU A 30 26.69 5.20 22.71
N PRO A 31 26.89 4.37 21.68
CA PRO A 31 27.00 4.86 20.32
C PRO A 31 25.70 5.54 19.87
N ALA A 32 25.79 6.57 19.04
CA ALA A 32 24.65 7.33 18.52
C ALA A 32 23.42 6.51 18.06
N PRO A 33 23.55 5.35 17.36
CA PRO A 33 22.40 4.52 17.01
C PRO A 33 21.68 3.89 18.22
N ALA A 34 22.39 3.58 19.30
CA ALA A 34 21.78 3.03 20.52
C ALA A 34 21.01 4.12 21.30
N LEU A 35 21.55 5.34 21.37
CA LEU A 35 20.85 6.50 21.91
C LEU A 35 19.56 6.80 21.13
N ARG A 36 19.61 6.76 19.79
CA ARG A 36 18.41 6.93 18.94
C ARG A 36 17.34 5.87 19.23
N SER A 37 17.75 4.61 19.40
CA SER A 37 16.82 3.50 19.68
C SER A 37 16.13 3.66 21.05
N LEU A 38 16.88 4.08 22.08
CA LEU A 38 16.31 4.35 23.41
C LEU A 38 15.36 5.54 23.41
N VAL A 39 15.66 6.59 22.65
CA VAL A 39 14.78 7.75 22.47
C VAL A 39 13.46 7.30 21.81
N TRP A 40 13.50 6.47 20.77
CA TRP A 40 12.30 5.90 20.13
C TRP A 40 11.48 5.02 21.07
N ILE A 41 12.12 4.17 21.87
CA ILE A 41 11.44 3.33 22.88
C ILE A 41 10.76 4.23 23.93
N TRP A 42 11.45 5.25 24.42
CA TRP A 42 10.92 6.16 25.43
C TRP A 42 9.76 7.01 24.89
N LEU A 43 9.86 7.53 23.66
CA LEU A 43 8.77 8.20 22.95
C LEU A 43 7.57 7.26 22.71
N GLY A 44 7.83 5.99 22.39
CA GLY A 44 6.78 4.97 22.22
C GLY A 44 6.07 4.60 23.54
N LEU A 45 6.77 4.63 24.67
CA LEU A 45 6.23 4.33 26.00
C LEU A 45 5.53 5.54 26.65
N THR A 46 5.89 6.76 26.28
CA THR A 46 5.34 7.99 26.88
C THR A 46 4.29 8.67 26.03
N THR A 47 4.13 8.28 24.76
CA THR A 47 2.97 8.69 23.98
C THR A 47 1.75 8.01 24.57
N PRO A 48 0.81 8.76 25.19
CA PRO A 48 -0.46 8.18 25.56
C PRO A 48 -1.04 7.61 24.28
N HIS A 49 -1.28 6.29 24.23
CA HIS A 49 -2.23 5.73 23.28
C HIS A 49 -3.66 6.14 23.71
N GLY A 50 -3.82 7.45 23.96
CA GLY A 50 -5.09 8.09 24.07
C GLY A 50 -5.74 7.88 22.73
N ARG A 51 -6.64 6.90 22.68
CA ARG A 51 -7.71 6.86 21.70
C ARG A 51 -8.43 8.20 21.84
N VAL A 52 -7.95 9.21 21.12
CA VAL A 52 -8.80 10.32 20.74
C VAL A 52 -9.98 9.62 20.10
N ALA A 53 -11.14 9.72 20.71
CA ALA A 53 -12.37 9.27 20.08
C ALA A 53 -12.52 10.14 18.83
N VAL A 54 -11.93 9.69 17.73
CA VAL A 54 -12.11 10.31 16.43
C VAL A 54 -13.60 10.18 16.17
N ARG A 55 -14.28 11.32 16.14
CA ARG A 55 -15.67 11.34 15.71
C ARG A 55 -15.68 10.65 14.34
N PRO A 56 -16.50 9.59 14.14
CA PRO A 56 -16.56 8.96 12.83
C PRO A 56 -16.89 10.04 11.81
N ASP A 57 -16.12 10.07 10.73
CA ASP A 57 -16.39 10.98 9.62
C ASP A 57 -17.85 10.78 9.16
N PRO A 58 -18.53 11.85 8.76
CA PRO A 58 -19.87 11.70 8.19
C PRO A 58 -19.81 10.70 7.04
N PRO A 59 -20.86 9.89 6.84
CA PRO A 59 -20.92 8.97 5.72
C PRO A 59 -20.63 9.69 4.39
N PRO A 60 -19.91 9.06 3.46
CA PRO A 60 -19.65 9.66 2.16
C PRO A 60 -20.95 9.91 1.40
N THR A 61 -21.00 11.00 0.63
CA THR A 61 -22.12 11.31 -0.26
C THR A 61 -21.81 10.76 -1.65
N ILE A 62 -22.15 9.49 -1.89
CA ILE A 62 -21.86 8.83 -3.16
C ILE A 62 -22.93 9.18 -4.20
N LEU A 63 -22.51 9.85 -5.28
CA LEU A 63 -23.39 10.30 -6.37
C LEU A 63 -23.47 9.31 -7.54
N ALA A 64 -22.81 8.14 -7.43
CA ALA A 64 -22.86 7.08 -8.42
C ALA A 64 -23.98 6.07 -8.09
N PRO A 65 -24.48 5.31 -9.07
CA PRO A 65 -25.33 4.16 -8.80
C PRO A 65 -24.58 3.07 -8.02
N ARG A 66 -25.31 2.35 -7.17
CA ARG A 66 -24.77 1.15 -6.52
C ARG A 66 -24.54 0.05 -7.57
N GLY A 67 -23.46 -0.71 -7.44
CA GLY A 67 -23.14 -1.84 -8.32
C GLY A 67 -22.63 -3.05 -7.55
N PRO A 68 -22.62 -4.24 -8.19
CA PRO A 68 -22.06 -5.45 -7.60
C PRO A 68 -20.53 -5.37 -7.57
N LEU A 69 -19.91 -5.97 -6.55
CA LEU A 69 -18.46 -6.18 -6.56
C LEU A 69 -18.05 -7.12 -7.72
N PRO A 70 -16.82 -6.98 -8.25
CA PRO A 70 -16.27 -7.93 -9.23
C PRO A 70 -16.35 -9.36 -8.72
N THR A 71 -16.81 -10.28 -9.56
CA THR A 71 -16.91 -11.72 -9.23
C THR A 71 -15.66 -12.51 -9.61
N GLY A 72 -14.81 -11.94 -10.47
CA GLY A 72 -13.52 -12.50 -10.85
C GLY A 72 -12.40 -12.13 -9.87
N PRO A 73 -11.14 -12.45 -10.19
CA PRO A 73 -10.00 -12.20 -9.30
C PRO A 73 -9.79 -10.71 -9.00
N GLY A 74 -10.25 -9.80 -9.88
CA GLY A 74 -10.14 -8.36 -9.74
C GLY A 74 -8.70 -7.87 -9.98
N GLY A 75 -7.75 -8.34 -9.19
CA GLY A 75 -6.31 -8.18 -9.37
C GLY A 75 -5.63 -9.45 -9.85
N VAL A 76 -4.45 -9.31 -10.44
CA VAL A 76 -3.63 -10.39 -11.02
C VAL A 76 -2.16 -10.18 -10.66
N LEU A 77 -1.37 -11.24 -10.66
CA LEU A 77 0.07 -11.15 -10.39
C LEU A 77 0.79 -10.58 -11.62
N GLU A 78 1.63 -9.58 -11.40
CA GLU A 78 2.52 -9.01 -12.41
C GLU A 78 3.83 -9.79 -12.49
N TRP A 79 4.21 -10.12 -13.72
CA TRP A 79 5.51 -10.63 -14.09
C TRP A 79 6.18 -9.69 -15.07
N ALA A 80 7.49 -9.52 -14.94
CA ALA A 80 8.31 -8.84 -15.93
C ALA A 80 9.47 -9.73 -16.38
N GLN A 81 9.83 -9.59 -17.65
CA GLN A 81 10.96 -10.26 -18.27
C GLN A 81 11.96 -9.22 -18.74
N ASN A 82 13.17 -9.30 -18.20
CA ASN A 82 14.31 -8.52 -18.66
C ASN A 82 15.00 -9.28 -19.81
N ALA A 83 15.75 -8.56 -20.65
CA ALA A 83 16.41 -9.15 -21.82
C ALA A 83 17.24 -10.39 -21.49
N GLY A 84 16.89 -11.53 -22.12
CA GLY A 84 17.57 -12.81 -21.92
C GLY A 84 17.33 -13.51 -20.57
N ALA A 85 16.48 -12.95 -19.70
CA ALA A 85 16.12 -13.53 -18.40
C ALA A 85 14.77 -14.27 -18.45
N PRO A 86 14.46 -15.17 -17.49
CA PRO A 86 13.10 -15.67 -17.30
C PRO A 86 12.19 -14.58 -16.70
N TYR A 87 10.87 -14.78 -16.82
CA TYR A 87 9.88 -13.96 -16.11
C TYR A 87 10.10 -14.03 -14.59
N GLN A 88 9.99 -12.89 -13.92
CA GLN A 88 10.05 -12.76 -12.48
C GLN A 88 8.82 -12.02 -11.96
N PRO A 89 8.27 -12.41 -10.80
CA PRO A 89 7.15 -11.69 -10.20
C PRO A 89 7.64 -10.32 -9.71
N ARG A 90 6.87 -9.27 -10.00
CA ARG A 90 7.25 -7.88 -9.68
C ARG A 90 6.24 -7.17 -8.78
N GLY A 91 4.97 -7.51 -8.89
CA GLY A 91 3.89 -6.84 -8.19
C GLY A 91 2.54 -7.45 -8.53
N CYS A 92 1.52 -6.61 -8.50
CA CYS A 92 0.16 -6.92 -8.95
C CYS A 92 -0.24 -5.98 -10.09
N GLY A 93 -1.31 -6.32 -10.78
CA GLY A 93 -1.93 -5.45 -11.76
C GLY A 93 -3.40 -5.80 -11.94
N PHE A 94 -4.03 -5.18 -12.92
CA PHE A 94 -5.40 -5.47 -13.32
C PHE A 94 -5.69 -4.99 -14.74
N PHE A 95 -6.81 -5.46 -15.31
CA PHE A 95 -7.30 -4.98 -16.59
C PHE A 95 -8.36 -3.91 -16.39
N LEU A 96 -8.26 -2.80 -17.12
CA LEU A 96 -9.19 -1.69 -17.02
C LEU A 96 -9.76 -1.34 -18.40
N ARG A 97 -11.09 -1.15 -18.46
CA ARG A 97 -11.77 -0.62 -19.65
C ARG A 97 -11.75 0.91 -19.63
N LEU A 98 -11.17 1.50 -20.66
CA LEU A 98 -11.21 2.94 -20.89
C LEU A 98 -12.55 3.38 -21.48
N SER A 99 -12.84 4.69 -21.40
CA SER A 99 -14.10 5.28 -21.91
C SER A 99 -14.28 5.12 -23.42
N ASN A 100 -13.20 4.97 -24.18
CA ASN A 100 -13.22 4.66 -25.61
C ASN A 100 -13.41 3.15 -25.92
N GLY A 101 -13.61 2.32 -24.89
CA GLY A 101 -13.79 0.87 -25.00
C GLY A 101 -12.50 0.05 -25.04
N ALA A 102 -11.32 0.69 -25.12
CA ALA A 102 -10.05 -0.01 -25.09
C ALA A 102 -9.83 -0.71 -23.73
N VAL A 103 -9.16 -1.86 -23.75
CA VAL A 103 -8.74 -2.58 -22.55
C VAL A 103 -7.23 -2.46 -22.41
N ILE A 104 -6.78 -2.07 -21.22
CA ILE A 104 -5.36 -1.94 -20.89
C ILE A 104 -5.02 -2.74 -19.65
N GLY A 105 -3.77 -3.16 -19.52
CA GLY A 105 -3.18 -3.57 -18.25
C GLY A 105 -2.74 -2.35 -17.46
N VAL A 106 -2.89 -2.38 -16.14
CA VAL A 106 -2.44 -1.32 -15.22
C VAL A 106 -1.63 -1.97 -14.10
N THR A 107 -0.47 -1.38 -13.79
CA THR A 107 0.42 -1.75 -12.67
C THR A 107 1.19 -0.51 -12.19
N THR A 108 2.01 -0.62 -11.16
CA THR A 108 2.89 0.45 -10.66
C THR A 108 4.17 0.58 -11.49
N ALA A 109 4.77 1.77 -11.51
CA ALA A 109 6.06 1.97 -12.16
C ALA A 109 7.21 1.44 -11.31
N HIS A 110 7.11 1.55 -9.98
CA HIS A 110 8.17 1.09 -9.09
C HIS A 110 8.33 -0.44 -9.02
N SER A 111 7.32 -1.23 -9.40
CA SER A 111 7.46 -2.71 -9.44
C SER A 111 8.49 -3.14 -10.49
N VAL A 112 8.71 -2.29 -11.50
CA VAL A 112 9.70 -2.44 -12.57
C VAL A 112 10.69 -1.29 -12.56
N GLY A 113 11.47 -1.18 -11.48
CA GLY A 113 12.49 -0.13 -11.34
C GLY A 113 13.55 -0.07 -12.47
N ASP A 114 13.67 -1.14 -13.26
CA ASP A 114 14.54 -1.21 -14.44
C ASP A 114 13.89 -0.64 -15.72
N LEU A 115 12.64 -0.16 -15.67
CA LEU A 115 11.94 0.37 -16.83
C LEU A 115 12.66 1.62 -17.35
N GLY A 116 13.22 1.50 -18.57
CA GLY A 116 14.03 2.55 -19.17
C GLY A 116 15.53 2.47 -18.85
N ASP A 117 15.98 1.47 -18.08
CA ASP A 117 17.40 1.18 -17.90
C ASP A 117 17.95 0.43 -19.13
N PRO A 118 18.88 1.03 -19.91
CA PRO A 118 19.48 0.35 -21.06
C PRO A 118 20.38 -0.83 -20.68
N ALA A 119 20.86 -0.91 -19.43
CA ALA A 119 21.66 -2.04 -18.96
C ALA A 119 20.80 -3.24 -18.55
N ASN A 120 19.51 -3.02 -18.28
CA ASN A 120 18.61 -4.04 -17.74
C ASN A 120 17.19 -3.91 -18.30
N THR A 121 17.09 -3.87 -19.64
CA THR A 121 15.84 -3.54 -20.32
C THR A 121 14.75 -4.57 -20.06
N VAL A 122 13.64 -4.11 -19.51
CA VAL A 122 12.39 -4.86 -19.47
C VAL A 122 11.86 -4.98 -20.90
N GLU A 123 11.77 -6.20 -21.42
CA GLU A 123 11.30 -6.48 -22.77
C GLU A 123 9.81 -6.83 -22.80
N ARG A 124 9.32 -7.50 -21.74
CA ARG A 124 7.94 -7.99 -21.69
C ARG A 124 7.37 -7.95 -20.29
N PHE A 125 6.05 -7.79 -20.23
CA PHE A 125 5.24 -8.00 -19.05
C PHE A 125 4.30 -9.17 -19.28
N ALA A 126 3.84 -9.77 -18.20
CA ALA A 126 2.75 -10.73 -18.22
C ALA A 126 1.90 -10.62 -16.95
N PHE A 127 0.60 -10.86 -17.10
CA PHE A 127 -0.34 -10.96 -15.98
C PHE A 127 -0.83 -12.39 -15.84
N GLY A 128 -0.87 -12.91 -14.61
CA GLY A 128 -1.26 -14.29 -14.33
C GLY A 128 -1.95 -14.46 -12.99
N ILE A 129 -2.64 -15.59 -12.82
CA ILE A 129 -3.10 -16.03 -11.49
C ILE A 129 -1.97 -16.80 -10.84
N VAL A 130 -1.71 -16.55 -9.55
CA VAL A 130 -0.70 -17.33 -8.83
C VAL A 130 -1.03 -18.82 -8.90
N ASN A 131 -0.02 -19.66 -9.05
CA ASN A 131 -0.16 -21.12 -9.16
C ASN A 131 -1.01 -21.61 -10.36
N SER A 132 -1.36 -20.75 -11.32
CA SER A 132 -1.95 -21.18 -12.59
C SER A 132 -0.87 -21.50 -13.63
N GLU A 133 -1.17 -22.41 -14.55
CA GLU A 133 -0.29 -22.67 -15.69
C GLU A 133 -0.47 -21.54 -16.73
N GLY A 134 0.61 -20.81 -17.01
CA GLY A 134 0.65 -19.78 -18.05
C GLY A 134 0.24 -18.39 -17.58
N TYR A 135 -0.01 -17.51 -18.57
CA TYR A 135 -0.36 -16.12 -18.36
C TYR A 135 -1.73 -15.81 -18.98
N LEU A 136 -2.49 -14.93 -18.33
CA LEU A 136 -3.77 -14.42 -18.81
C LEU A 136 -3.57 -13.43 -19.97
N ALA A 137 -2.49 -12.66 -19.93
CA ALA A 137 -2.08 -11.75 -20.99
C ALA A 137 -0.57 -11.51 -20.94
N THR A 138 0.01 -11.19 -22.10
CA THR A 138 1.36 -10.66 -22.25
C THR A 138 1.30 -9.27 -22.86
N PHE A 139 2.38 -8.52 -22.64
CA PHE A 139 2.52 -7.15 -23.13
C PHE A 139 3.97 -6.92 -23.55
N ASP A 140 4.17 -6.45 -24.78
CA ASP A 140 5.46 -5.90 -25.25
C ASP A 140 5.39 -4.39 -25.52
N THR A 141 4.21 -3.79 -25.36
CA THR A 141 3.92 -2.42 -25.75
C THR A 141 3.29 -1.63 -24.60
N LEU A 142 3.86 -0.46 -24.30
CA LEU A 142 3.25 0.49 -23.37
C LEU A 142 2.06 1.22 -24.00
N TYR A 143 1.03 1.48 -23.22
CA TYR A 143 -0.10 2.33 -23.58
C TYR A 143 0.15 3.77 -23.13
N GLY A 144 1.04 4.46 -23.84
CA GLY A 144 1.52 5.79 -23.46
C GLY A 144 2.76 5.74 -22.56
N PRO A 145 3.30 6.91 -22.18
CA PRO A 145 4.48 6.96 -21.31
C PRO A 145 4.14 6.43 -19.91
N PRO A 146 5.07 5.74 -19.24
CA PRO A 146 4.89 5.41 -17.83
C PRO A 146 4.84 6.70 -17.01
N GLY A 147 4.14 6.64 -15.89
CA GLY A 147 4.25 7.69 -14.89
C GLY A 147 5.68 7.76 -14.36
N VAL A 148 6.16 8.98 -14.08
CA VAL A 148 7.48 9.21 -13.48
C VAL A 148 7.25 9.85 -12.12
N PRO A 149 7.52 9.15 -11.01
CA PRO A 149 7.47 9.72 -9.66
C PRO A 149 8.27 11.02 -9.57
N ARG A 150 7.59 12.13 -9.25
CA ARG A 150 8.24 13.44 -9.09
C ARG A 150 8.82 13.61 -7.69
N THR A 151 8.09 13.10 -6.68
CA THR A 151 8.44 13.02 -5.26
C THR A 151 7.77 11.79 -4.65
N GLY A 152 8.25 11.30 -3.50
CA GLY A 152 7.75 10.06 -2.89
C GLY A 152 6.27 10.10 -2.42
N ASP A 153 5.70 11.29 -2.26
CA ASP A 153 4.31 11.46 -1.78
C ASP A 153 3.31 11.76 -2.91
N ASP A 154 3.78 11.90 -4.16
CA ASP A 154 2.94 12.10 -5.34
C ASP A 154 2.70 10.77 -6.05
N LEU A 155 1.61 10.10 -5.68
CA LEU A 155 1.22 8.79 -6.21
C LEU A 155 0.45 8.91 -7.55
N THR A 156 0.23 10.12 -8.07
CA THR A 156 -0.48 10.31 -9.36
C THR A 156 0.33 9.83 -10.55
N VAL A 157 1.61 9.55 -10.35
CA VAL A 157 2.61 9.29 -11.39
C VAL A 157 3.31 7.95 -11.21
N ASP A 158 2.83 7.07 -10.33
CA ASP A 158 3.42 5.74 -10.13
C ASP A 158 2.58 4.66 -10.82
N PHE A 159 2.57 4.70 -12.14
CA PHE A 159 1.80 3.76 -12.95
C PHE A 159 2.52 3.38 -14.24
N VAL A 160 2.19 2.19 -14.74
CA VAL A 160 2.48 1.74 -16.10
C VAL A 160 1.17 1.28 -16.72
N LEU A 161 0.91 1.77 -17.93
CA LEU A 161 -0.23 1.33 -18.73
C LEU A 161 0.31 0.42 -19.83
N LEU A 162 -0.29 -0.75 -19.98
CA LEU A 162 0.17 -1.81 -20.87
C LEU A 162 -0.88 -2.11 -21.93
N ARG A 163 -0.47 -2.23 -23.19
CA ARG A 163 -1.34 -2.67 -24.28
C ARG A 163 -1.27 -4.19 -24.38
N PRO A 164 -2.37 -4.94 -24.17
CA PRO A 164 -2.36 -6.39 -24.31
C PRO A 164 -2.03 -6.81 -25.75
N ASP A 165 -1.21 -7.85 -25.90
CA ASP A 165 -0.84 -8.40 -27.22
C ASP A 165 -2.01 -9.16 -27.87
N SER A 166 -3.03 -9.54 -27.07
CA SER A 166 -4.20 -10.30 -27.50
C SER A 166 -5.46 -9.87 -26.74
N PRO A 167 -6.67 -10.21 -27.24
CA PRO A 167 -7.92 -9.90 -26.55
C PRO A 167 -7.97 -10.51 -25.15
N VAL A 168 -8.34 -9.69 -24.16
CA VAL A 168 -8.52 -10.10 -22.76
C VAL A 168 -9.96 -10.55 -22.54
N ASP A 169 -10.17 -11.63 -21.78
CA ASP A 169 -11.51 -12.04 -21.35
C ASP A 169 -12.23 -10.89 -20.63
N ALA A 170 -13.41 -10.52 -21.14
CA ALA A 170 -14.22 -9.46 -20.59
C ALA A 170 -14.61 -9.66 -19.12
N SER A 171 -14.62 -10.90 -18.62
CA SER A 171 -14.87 -11.23 -17.20
C SER A 171 -13.77 -10.74 -16.25
N LEU A 172 -12.56 -10.51 -16.77
CA LEU A 172 -11.39 -10.02 -16.04
C LEU A 172 -11.26 -8.49 -16.06
N VAL A 173 -12.05 -7.81 -16.88
CA VAL A 173 -11.90 -6.38 -17.15
C VAL A 173 -12.74 -5.56 -16.18
N LEU A 174 -12.07 -4.75 -15.38
CA LEU A 174 -12.71 -3.82 -14.44
C LEU A 174 -13.16 -2.54 -15.14
N THR A 175 -14.11 -1.87 -14.51
CA THR A 175 -14.65 -0.58 -14.96
C THR A 175 -14.20 0.52 -13.99
N PRO A 176 -13.64 1.64 -14.48
CA PRO A 176 -13.31 2.77 -13.64
C PRO A 176 -14.58 3.44 -13.13
N ASP A 177 -14.55 3.92 -11.89
CA ASP A 177 -15.65 4.68 -11.31
C ASP A 177 -15.74 6.05 -12.00
N PRO A 178 -16.91 6.47 -12.50
CA PRO A 178 -17.05 7.75 -13.20
C PRO A 178 -16.80 8.97 -12.31
N ARG A 179 -16.81 8.80 -10.99
CA ARG A 179 -16.44 9.85 -10.03
C ARG A 179 -14.94 10.16 -10.04
N GLY A 180 -14.11 9.23 -10.53
CA GLY A 180 -12.65 9.27 -10.40
C GLY A 180 -12.23 8.84 -8.99
N ALA A 181 -12.05 9.80 -8.09
CA ALA A 181 -11.57 9.54 -6.73
C ALA A 181 -12.69 9.04 -5.79
N PRO A 182 -12.36 8.20 -4.79
CA PRO A 182 -13.31 7.83 -3.74
C PRO A 182 -13.53 9.00 -2.78
N GLN A 183 -14.37 8.80 -1.76
CA GLN A 183 -14.63 9.80 -0.73
C GLN A 183 -14.15 9.34 0.66
N PRO A 184 -13.72 10.25 1.56
CA PRO A 184 -13.47 9.92 2.96
C PRO A 184 -14.66 9.19 3.59
N GLY A 185 -14.39 8.15 4.37
CA GLY A 185 -15.39 7.26 4.96
C GLY A 185 -15.92 6.17 4.01
N GLU A 186 -15.55 6.18 2.72
CA GLU A 186 -15.98 5.16 1.76
C GLU A 186 -15.32 3.81 2.04
N ARG A 187 -16.12 2.74 2.01
CA ARG A 187 -15.64 1.36 2.12
C ARG A 187 -15.11 0.89 0.78
N VAL A 188 -13.91 0.31 0.82
CA VAL A 188 -13.17 -0.13 -0.36
C VAL A 188 -12.66 -1.55 -0.18
N SER A 189 -12.39 -2.21 -1.30
CA SER A 189 -11.78 -3.54 -1.37
C SER A 189 -10.55 -3.47 -2.24
N LEU A 190 -9.42 -3.92 -1.71
CA LEU A 190 -8.19 -4.14 -2.46
C LEU A 190 -8.15 -5.58 -2.95
N PHE A 191 -8.16 -5.78 -4.27
CA PHE A 191 -8.08 -7.13 -4.86
C PHE A 191 -6.63 -7.43 -5.19
N SER A 192 -5.92 -8.19 -4.35
CA SER A 192 -4.52 -8.51 -4.60
C SER A 192 -4.37 -9.60 -5.66
N GLY A 193 -3.33 -9.52 -6.50
CA GLY A 193 -2.90 -10.61 -7.38
C GLY A 193 -2.11 -11.72 -6.68
N LEU A 194 -1.67 -11.49 -5.45
CA LEU A 194 -1.11 -12.52 -4.59
C LEU A 194 -2.21 -13.54 -4.31
N GLY A 195 -1.97 -14.84 -4.29
CA GLY A 195 -2.97 -15.79 -3.77
C GLY A 195 -2.75 -16.04 -2.29
N ASP A 196 -3.82 -16.48 -1.62
CA ASP A 196 -3.73 -17.10 -0.31
C ASP A 196 -3.19 -18.55 -0.43
N SER A 197 -3.14 -19.27 0.70
CA SER A 197 -2.71 -20.68 0.73
C SER A 197 -3.60 -21.62 -0.08
N THR A 198 -4.77 -21.17 -0.54
CA THR A 198 -5.69 -21.89 -1.42
C THR A 198 -5.59 -21.45 -2.89
N GLY A 199 -4.74 -20.45 -3.17
CA GLY A 199 -4.59 -19.84 -4.49
C GLY A 199 -5.65 -18.78 -4.81
N ALA A 200 -6.57 -18.48 -3.88
CA ALA A 200 -7.56 -17.44 -4.07
C ALA A 200 -6.95 -16.06 -3.75
N PRO A 201 -7.11 -15.05 -4.61
CA PRO A 201 -6.58 -13.73 -4.32
C PRO A 201 -7.24 -13.13 -3.07
N PRO A 202 -6.48 -12.67 -2.04
CA PRO A 202 -7.07 -12.09 -0.85
C PRO A 202 -7.66 -10.73 -1.21
N VAL A 203 -8.95 -10.58 -0.92
CA VAL A 203 -9.65 -9.30 -0.98
C VAL A 203 -9.55 -8.66 0.39
N LEU A 204 -8.80 -7.56 0.50
CA LEU A 204 -8.66 -6.81 1.74
C LEU A 204 -9.65 -5.66 1.78
N ALA A 205 -10.56 -5.68 2.75
CA ALA A 205 -11.47 -4.58 2.98
C ALA A 205 -10.77 -3.42 3.72
N GLY A 206 -11.24 -2.20 3.50
CA GLY A 206 -10.76 -1.02 4.21
C GLY A 206 -11.71 0.17 4.11
N THR A 207 -11.33 1.27 4.76
CA THR A 207 -12.03 2.55 4.72
C THR A 207 -11.08 3.63 4.22
N VAL A 208 -11.54 4.44 3.27
CA VAL A 208 -10.81 5.65 2.84
C VAL A 208 -10.77 6.65 3.99
N GLN A 209 -9.56 7.00 4.42
CA GLN A 209 -9.33 7.97 5.49
C GLN A 209 -9.25 9.39 4.93
N SER A 210 -8.51 9.58 3.84
CA SER A 210 -8.34 10.90 3.23
C SER A 210 -8.08 10.79 1.73
N VAL A 211 -8.43 11.87 1.03
CA VAL A 211 -8.30 11.99 -0.43
C VAL A 211 -7.72 13.35 -0.72
N SER A 212 -6.67 13.38 -1.54
CA SER A 212 -6.06 14.61 -2.04
C SER A 212 -5.91 14.54 -3.56
N ALA A 213 -5.37 15.60 -4.16
CA ALA A 213 -5.01 15.59 -5.56
C ALA A 213 -3.82 14.67 -5.88
N THR A 214 -3.04 14.25 -4.87
CA THR A 214 -1.79 13.49 -5.05
C THR A 214 -1.87 12.04 -4.58
N ALA A 215 -2.82 11.72 -3.69
CA ALA A 215 -2.92 10.40 -3.09
C ALA A 215 -4.31 10.13 -2.49
N VAL A 216 -4.63 8.85 -2.35
CA VAL A 216 -5.74 8.33 -1.55
C VAL A 216 -5.13 7.52 -0.41
N TRP A 217 -5.48 7.87 0.83
CA TRP A 217 -5.07 7.11 2.00
C TRP A 217 -6.26 6.30 2.51
N ALA A 218 -6.08 4.99 2.63
CA ALA A 218 -7.09 4.09 3.15
C ALA A 218 -6.52 3.23 4.28
N LEU A 219 -7.32 3.07 5.33
CA LEU A 219 -7.03 2.18 6.44
C LEU A 219 -7.60 0.80 6.12
N MET A 220 -6.74 -0.20 5.98
CA MET A 220 -7.15 -1.58 5.73
C MET A 220 -7.56 -2.27 7.03
N ASP A 221 -8.59 -3.12 6.96
CA ASP A 221 -9.08 -3.90 8.10
C ASP A 221 -8.12 -5.08 8.43
N GLY A 222 -7.33 -5.51 7.44
CA GLY A 222 -6.37 -6.61 7.55
C GLY A 222 -4.93 -6.16 7.32
N SER A 223 -3.99 -7.10 7.47
CA SER A 223 -2.57 -6.86 7.23
C SER A 223 -2.30 -6.66 5.74
N LEU A 224 -1.83 -5.46 5.40
CA LEU A 224 -1.28 -5.17 4.08
C LEU A 224 0.13 -5.75 3.98
N TYR A 225 0.49 -6.32 2.82
CA TYR A 225 1.86 -6.70 2.48
C TYR A 225 2.40 -5.74 1.41
N PRO A 226 3.07 -4.64 1.79
CA PRO A 226 3.47 -3.60 0.84
C PRO A 226 4.40 -4.12 -0.26
N GLY A 227 5.24 -5.11 0.04
CA GLY A 227 6.23 -5.64 -0.91
C GLY A 227 5.67 -6.53 -2.03
N GLY A 228 4.36 -6.77 -2.08
CA GLY A 228 3.76 -7.61 -3.13
C GLY A 228 2.35 -7.21 -3.56
N MET A 229 1.73 -6.23 -2.91
CA MET A 229 0.37 -5.77 -3.25
C MET A 229 0.36 -4.50 -4.13
N SER A 230 1.53 -3.89 -4.39
CA SER A 230 1.65 -2.77 -5.33
C SER A 230 1.03 -3.11 -6.68
N GLY A 231 0.24 -2.20 -7.24
CA GLY A 231 -0.48 -2.37 -8.49
C GLY A 231 -1.86 -3.03 -8.35
N SER A 232 -2.26 -3.45 -7.15
CA SER A 232 -3.59 -4.02 -6.92
C SER A 232 -4.69 -2.97 -7.09
N PRO A 233 -5.82 -3.27 -7.77
CA PRO A 233 -6.92 -2.32 -7.90
C PRO A 233 -7.63 -2.10 -6.57
N LEU A 234 -7.90 -0.82 -6.28
CA LEU A 234 -8.76 -0.39 -5.19
C LEU A 234 -10.18 -0.15 -5.73
N VAL A 235 -11.15 -0.90 -5.22
CA VAL A 235 -12.53 -0.93 -5.70
C VAL A 235 -13.48 -0.41 -4.64
N SER A 236 -14.42 0.45 -5.02
CA SER A 236 -15.51 0.87 -4.12
C SER A 236 -16.43 -0.31 -3.79
N GLN A 237 -16.70 -0.56 -2.51
CA GLN A 237 -17.70 -1.55 -2.10
C GLN A 237 -19.14 -1.10 -2.38
N TYR A 238 -19.34 0.17 -2.72
CA TYR A 238 -20.64 0.69 -3.07
C TYR A 238 -20.91 0.59 -4.58
N THR A 239 -19.98 1.04 -5.43
CA THR A 239 -20.19 1.01 -6.89
C THR A 239 -19.72 -0.28 -7.54
N GLY A 240 -18.80 -1.02 -6.89
CA GLY A 240 -18.12 -2.17 -7.51
C GLY A 240 -17.11 -1.77 -8.59
N GLN A 241 -16.74 -0.49 -8.67
CA GLN A 241 -15.86 0.07 -9.70
C GLN A 241 -14.53 0.53 -9.11
N VAL A 242 -13.51 0.61 -9.98
CA VAL A 242 -12.15 0.98 -9.60
C VAL A 242 -12.08 2.46 -9.29
N VAL A 243 -11.62 2.79 -8.09
CA VAL A 243 -11.43 4.16 -7.58
C VAL A 243 -9.95 4.50 -7.34
N GLY A 244 -9.04 3.54 -7.54
CA GLY A 244 -7.61 3.74 -7.40
C GLY A 244 -6.80 2.45 -7.59
N MET A 245 -5.52 2.54 -7.25
CA MET A 245 -4.54 1.46 -7.27
C MET A 245 -3.64 1.61 -6.04
N ALA A 246 -3.19 0.49 -5.46
CA ALA A 246 -2.24 0.48 -4.34
C ALA A 246 -0.78 0.53 -4.80
#